data_AF-A0A355AFC8-F1
#
_entry.id   AF-A0A355AFC8-F1
#
_cell.length_a   1.000
_cell.length_b   1.000
_cell.length_c   1.000
_cell.angle_alpha   90.00
_cell.angle_beta   90.00
_cell.angle_gamma   90.00
#
_symmetry.space_group_name_H-M   'P 1'
#
loop_
_entity.id
_entity.type
_entity.pdbx_description
1 polymer ?
#
loop_
_entity_poly.entity_id
_entity_poly.type
_entity_poly.pdbx_seq_one_letter_code
_entity_poly.pdbx_strand_id
1 'polypeptide(L)'
;NRIQDKVASVGFDWEEPHQAFDKVKEEIFELQTELKKGTTENIESEFGDVLFSLINYARFIKVNPENALEKTNKKFINRFKYLEKEAKKQGKQLSEMSLQEMDIYWNASKKLFK
;
A
#
# COMPACT_ATOMS: atom_id res chain seq x y z
N ASN A 1 2.46 -4.81 -17.78
CA ASN A 1 1.13 -4.17 -17.73
C ASN A 1 0.63 -3.82 -19.13
N ARG A 2 -0.02 -4.78 -19.82
CA ARG A 2 -0.44 -4.64 -21.23
C ARG A 2 -1.45 -3.51 -21.50
N ILE A 3 -2.23 -3.10 -20.50
CA ILE A 3 -3.22 -2.01 -20.64
C ILE A 3 -2.51 -0.64 -20.60
N GLN A 4 -1.53 -0.49 -19.72
CA GLN A 4 -0.79 0.77 -19.54
C GLN A 4 0.14 1.07 -20.72
N ASP A 5 0.76 0.02 -21.29
CA ASP A 5 1.57 0.14 -22.50
C ASP A 5 0.71 0.59 -23.70
N LYS A 6 -0.56 0.16 -23.76
CA LYS A 6 -1.52 0.59 -24.80
C LYS A 6 -1.94 2.05 -24.64
N VAL A 7 -2.18 2.53 -23.42
CA VAL A 7 -2.62 3.92 -23.16
C VAL A 7 -1.48 4.93 -23.39
N ALA A 8 -0.24 4.59 -22.99
CA ALA A 8 0.93 5.42 -23.30
C ALA A 8 1.22 5.48 -24.81
N SER A 9 0.99 4.38 -25.55
CA SER A 9 1.23 4.33 -27.00
C SER A 9 0.29 5.20 -27.84
N VAL A 10 -0.80 5.71 -27.26
CA VAL A 10 -1.76 6.60 -27.93
C VAL A 10 -1.63 8.08 -27.50
N GLY A 11 -0.58 8.43 -26.75
CA GLY A 11 -0.33 9.82 -26.34
C GLY A 11 -1.17 10.29 -25.15
N PHE A 12 -1.82 9.37 -24.43
CA PHE A 12 -2.52 9.66 -23.18
C PHE A 12 -1.59 9.39 -21.99
N ASP A 13 -0.44 10.07 -21.98
CA ASP A 13 0.52 10.00 -20.88
C ASP A 13 0.77 11.42 -20.40
N TRP A 14 0.82 11.61 -19.08
CA TRP A 14 1.10 12.90 -18.47
C TRP A 14 2.49 13.40 -18.89
N GLU A 15 2.65 14.70 -19.10
CA GLU A 15 3.95 15.26 -19.53
C GLU A 15 4.94 15.28 -18.36
N GLU A 16 4.43 15.45 -17.13
CA GLU A 16 5.27 15.65 -15.94
C GLU A 16 4.81 14.81 -14.72
N PRO A 17 5.74 14.26 -13.91
CA PRO A 17 5.41 13.45 -12.74
C PRO A 17 4.49 14.12 -11.70
N HIS A 18 4.51 15.45 -11.62
CA HIS A 18 3.66 16.18 -10.67
C HIS A 18 2.17 16.07 -11.01
N GLN A 19 1.82 16.03 -12.30
CA GLN A 19 0.44 15.87 -12.77
C GLN A 19 -0.13 14.50 -12.36
N ALA A 20 0.68 13.45 -12.45
CA ALA A 20 0.29 12.12 -12.01
C ALA A 20 0.05 12.05 -10.49
N PHE A 21 0.82 12.79 -9.68
CA PHE A 21 0.61 12.84 -8.23
C PHE A 21 -0.62 13.67 -7.85
N ASP A 22 -0.93 14.73 -8.59
CA ASP A 22 -2.14 15.51 -8.36
C ASP A 22 -3.40 14.69 -8.64
N LYS A 23 -3.39 13.81 -9.65
CA LYS A 23 -4.47 12.84 -9.86
C LYS A 23 -4.63 11.87 -8.69
N VAL A 24 -3.52 11.37 -8.11
CA VAL A 24 -3.60 10.53 -6.89
C VAL A 24 -4.31 11.26 -5.74
N LYS A 25 -4.07 12.56 -5.57
CA LYS A 25 -4.75 13.35 -4.53
C LYS A 25 -6.24 13.54 -4.82
N GLU A 26 -6.60 13.74 -6.09
CA GLU A 26 -7.97 13.86 -6.57
C GLU A 26 -8.77 12.59 -6.24
N GLU A 27 -8.28 11.41 -6.65
CA GLU A 27 -8.94 10.12 -6.38
C GLU A 27 -9.09 9.85 -4.87
N ILE A 28 -8.11 10.25 -4.05
CA ILE A 28 -8.20 10.13 -2.59
C ILE A 28 -9.34 11.01 -2.04
N PHE A 29 -9.54 12.20 -2.60
CA PHE A 29 -10.61 13.10 -2.19
C PHE A 29 -11.99 12.58 -2.60
N GLU A 30 -12.10 11.98 -3.78
CA GLU A 30 -13.33 11.33 -4.28
C GLU A 30 -13.69 10.13 -3.39
N LEU A 31 -12.72 9.25 -3.11
CA LEU A 31 -12.90 8.15 -2.15
C LEU A 31 -13.34 8.64 -0.77
N GLN A 32 -12.73 9.71 -0.24
CA GLN A 32 -13.14 10.31 1.04
C GLN A 32 -14.56 10.87 1.03
N THR A 33 -15.04 11.31 -0.13
CA THR A 33 -16.40 11.80 -0.31
C THR A 33 -17.39 10.64 -0.31
N GLU A 34 -17.09 9.59 -1.06
CA GLU A 34 -17.94 8.39 -1.13
C GLU A 34 -17.97 7.63 0.21
N LEU A 35 -16.89 7.62 0.99
CA LEU A 35 -16.90 7.04 2.35
C LEU A 35 -17.92 7.71 3.30
N LYS A 36 -18.38 8.93 3.03
CA LYS A 36 -19.35 9.64 3.88
C LYS A 36 -20.81 9.42 3.47
N LYS A 37 -21.07 9.07 2.21
CA LYS A 37 -22.42 9.17 1.61
C LYS A 37 -22.74 8.09 0.58
N GLY A 38 -21.73 7.41 0.06
CA GLY A 38 -21.81 6.46 -1.04
C GLY A 38 -22.27 5.08 -0.60
N THR A 39 -22.56 4.25 -1.59
CA THR A 39 -22.78 2.81 -1.39
C THR A 39 -21.44 2.07 -1.34
N THR A 40 -21.46 0.83 -0.90
CA THR A 40 -20.27 -0.05 -0.98
C THR A 40 -19.72 -0.14 -2.40
N GLU A 41 -20.59 -0.11 -3.42
CA GLU A 41 -20.21 -0.15 -4.84
C GLU A 41 -19.45 1.12 -5.27
N ASN A 42 -19.93 2.30 -4.84
CA ASN A 42 -19.22 3.56 -5.11
C ASN A 42 -17.85 3.59 -4.43
N ILE A 43 -17.78 3.18 -3.16
CA ILE A 43 -16.52 3.10 -2.42
C ILE A 43 -15.52 2.15 -3.11
N GLU A 44 -15.99 1.00 -3.61
CA GLU A 44 -15.14 0.05 -4.33
C GLU A 44 -14.63 0.63 -5.66
N SER A 45 -15.48 1.35 -6.39
CA SER A 45 -15.09 2.06 -7.62
C SER A 45 -13.98 3.07 -7.35
N GLU A 46 -14.20 4.02 -6.44
CA GLU A 46 -13.23 5.07 -6.11
C GLU A 46 -11.94 4.50 -5.51
N PHE A 47 -12.03 3.42 -4.72
CA PHE A 47 -10.85 2.74 -4.22
C PHE A 47 -10.02 2.11 -5.36
N GLY A 48 -10.69 1.58 -6.39
CA GLY A 48 -10.06 1.12 -7.62
C GLY A 48 -9.30 2.23 -8.34
N ASP A 49 -9.88 3.43 -8.45
CA ASP A 49 -9.25 4.58 -9.10
C ASP A 49 -8.05 5.12 -8.30
N VAL A 50 -8.09 5.09 -6.96
CA VAL A 50 -6.92 5.34 -6.11
C VAL A 50 -5.79 4.34 -6.40
N LEU A 51 -6.09 3.05 -6.52
CA LEU A 51 -5.08 2.05 -6.87
C LEU A 51 -4.51 2.28 -8.27
N PHE A 52 -5.37 2.56 -9.25
CA PHE A 52 -4.97 2.81 -10.63
C PHE A 52 -4.07 4.04 -10.75
N SER A 53 -4.43 5.15 -10.10
CA SER A 53 -3.64 6.37 -10.07
C SER A 53 -2.28 6.16 -9.39
N LEU A 54 -2.21 5.41 -8.30
CA LEU A 54 -0.93 5.05 -7.64
C LEU A 54 -0.02 4.20 -8.54
N ILE A 55 -0.59 3.21 -9.26
CA ILE A 55 0.18 2.38 -10.19
C ILE A 55 0.72 3.23 -11.35
N ASN A 56 -0.08 4.17 -11.87
CA ASN A 56 0.39 5.10 -12.89
C ASN A 56 1.48 6.03 -12.36
N TYR A 57 1.30 6.62 -11.17
CA TYR A 57 2.31 7.46 -10.54
C TYR A 57 3.63 6.70 -10.34
N ALA A 58 3.58 5.42 -9.94
CA ALA A 58 4.77 4.57 -9.83
C ALA A 58 5.56 4.51 -11.16
N ARG A 59 4.89 4.41 -12.31
CA ARG A 59 5.55 4.45 -13.64
C ARG A 59 6.28 5.76 -13.87
N PHE A 60 5.67 6.90 -13.54
CA PHE A 60 6.29 8.23 -13.69
C PHE A 60 7.56 8.40 -12.87
N ILE A 61 7.58 7.88 -11.64
CA ILE A 61 8.77 7.90 -10.78
C ILE A 61 9.73 6.74 -11.06
N LYS A 62 9.55 6.02 -12.17
CA LYS A 62 10.37 4.87 -12.60
C LYS A 62 10.44 3.73 -11.59
N VAL A 63 9.35 3.53 -10.84
CA VAL A 63 9.17 2.44 -9.89
C VAL A 63 8.27 1.38 -10.50
N ASN A 64 8.68 0.12 -10.42
CA ASN A 64 7.78 -1.00 -10.71
C ASN A 64 6.89 -1.23 -9.47
N PRO A 65 5.55 -1.05 -9.58
CA PRO A 65 4.64 -1.13 -8.43
C PRO A 65 4.56 -2.53 -7.83
N GLU A 66 4.62 -3.59 -8.64
CA GLU A 66 4.61 -4.99 -8.16
C GLU A 66 5.84 -5.28 -7.31
N ASN A 67 7.04 -4.90 -7.79
CA ASN A 67 8.29 -5.05 -7.05
C ASN A 67 8.29 -4.23 -5.75
N ALA A 68 7.72 -3.02 -5.76
CA ALA A 68 7.60 -2.18 -4.58
C ALA A 68 6.68 -2.81 -3.51
N LEU A 69 5.54 -3.35 -3.95
CA LEU A 69 4.61 -4.06 -3.08
C LEU A 69 5.25 -5.35 -2.53
N GLU A 70 5.93 -6.13 -3.37
CA GLU A 70 6.59 -7.37 -2.96
C GLU A 70 7.65 -7.12 -1.87
N LYS A 71 8.47 -6.07 -2.03
CA LYS A 71 9.44 -5.66 -1.00
C LYS A 71 8.76 -5.30 0.33
N THR A 72 7.63 -4.60 0.26
CA THR A 72 6.84 -4.24 1.44
C THR A 72 6.25 -5.48 2.12
N ASN A 73 5.72 -6.44 1.35
CA ASN A 73 5.20 -7.71 1.85
C ASN A 73 6.29 -8.56 2.51
N LYS A 74 7.47 -8.70 1.87
CA LYS A 74 8.62 -9.40 2.46
C LYS A 74 9.03 -8.79 3.80
N LYS A 75 9.07 -7.46 3.87
CA LYS A 75 9.36 -6.73 5.11
C LYS A 75 8.33 -6.99 6.19
N PHE A 76 7.04 -6.93 5.85
CA PHE A 76 5.95 -7.25 6.78
C PHE A 76 6.09 -8.68 7.33
N ILE A 77 6.30 -9.67 6.45
CA ILE A 77 6.47 -11.08 6.84
C ILE A 77 7.66 -11.26 7.79
N ASN A 78 8.80 -10.63 7.50
CA ASN A 78 9.97 -10.71 8.38
C ASN A 78 9.71 -10.09 9.76
N ARG A 79 9.02 -8.95 9.80
CA ARG A 79 8.61 -8.30 11.05
C ARG A 79 7.63 -9.15 11.85
N PHE A 80 6.66 -9.76 11.18
CA PHE A 80 5.69 -10.65 11.81
C PHE A 80 6.35 -11.93 12.37
N LYS A 81 7.24 -12.57 11.61
CA LYS A 81 8.02 -13.72 12.08
C LYS A 81 8.89 -13.41 13.30
N TYR A 82 9.43 -12.18 13.37
CA TYR A 82 10.14 -11.72 14.55
C TYR A 82 9.20 -11.63 15.76
N LEU A 83 8.02 -11.06 15.57
CA LEU A 83 6.97 -11.00 16.60
C LEU A 83 6.65 -12.40 17.16
N GLU A 84 6.40 -13.38 16.28
CA GLU A 84 6.12 -14.77 16.66
C GLU A 84 7.27 -15.39 17.45
N LYS A 85 8.51 -15.13 17.04
CA LYS A 85 9.70 -15.64 17.73
C LYS A 85 9.82 -15.07 19.15
N GLU A 86 9.58 -13.77 19.33
CA GLU A 86 9.66 -13.14 20.65
C GLU A 86 8.50 -13.53 21.57
N ALA A 87 7.30 -13.74 21.02
CA ALA A 87 6.17 -14.31 21.77
C ALA A 87 6.51 -15.73 22.28
N LYS A 88 7.04 -16.57 21.39
CA LYS A 88 7.41 -17.96 21.71
C LYS A 88 8.49 -18.04 22.79
N LYS A 89 9.46 -17.11 22.82
CA LYS A 89 10.47 -17.03 23.89
C LYS A 89 9.88 -16.76 25.27
N GLN A 90 8.72 -16.10 25.34
CA GLN A 90 7.98 -15.87 26.58
C GLN A 90 7.00 -17.01 26.88
N GLY A 91 6.99 -18.08 26.09
CA GLY A 91 6.02 -19.16 26.23
C GLY A 91 4.58 -18.74 25.87
N LYS A 92 4.40 -17.63 25.16
CA LYS A 92 3.09 -17.12 24.73
C LYS A 92 2.85 -17.35 23.24
N GLN A 93 1.59 -17.47 22.86
CA GLN A 93 1.12 -17.30 21.49
C GLN A 93 0.81 -15.83 21.21
N LEU A 94 0.86 -15.41 19.95
CA LEU A 94 0.50 -14.02 19.60
C LEU A 94 -0.94 -13.67 20.02
N SER A 95 -1.90 -14.58 19.86
CA SER A 95 -3.29 -14.38 20.27
C SER A 95 -3.48 -14.12 21.77
N GLU A 96 -2.47 -14.42 22.58
CA GLU A 96 -2.48 -14.22 24.04
C GLU A 96 -1.81 -12.90 24.44
N MET A 97 -1.27 -12.15 23.48
CA MET A 97 -0.61 -10.87 23.73
C MET A 97 -1.58 -9.71 23.50
N SER A 98 -1.45 -8.69 24.34
CA SER A 98 -2.08 -7.39 24.12
C SER A 98 -1.44 -6.68 22.92
N LEU A 99 -2.18 -5.75 22.30
CA LEU A 99 -1.65 -4.90 21.23
C LEU A 99 -0.42 -4.10 21.69
N GLN A 100 -0.40 -3.68 22.96
CA GLN A 100 0.72 -2.97 23.56
C GLN A 100 1.97 -3.84 23.65
N GLU A 101 1.83 -5.11 24.07
CA GLU A 101 2.94 -6.06 24.09
C GLU A 101 3.44 -6.36 22.66
N MET A 102 2.53 -6.54 21.70
CA MET A 102 2.91 -6.72 20.29
C MET A 102 3.65 -5.50 19.75
N ASP A 103 3.21 -4.28 20.08
CA ASP A 103 3.82 -3.07 19.51
C ASP A 103 5.27 -2.88 19.95
N ILE A 104 5.66 -3.34 21.15
CA ILE A 104 7.06 -3.36 21.60
C ILE A 104 7.93 -4.15 20.62
N TYR A 105 7.55 -5.39 20.32
CA TYR A 105 8.29 -6.27 19.42
C TYR A 105 8.17 -5.81 17.96
N TRP A 106 7.02 -5.26 17.57
CA TRP A 106 6.82 -4.68 16.25
C TRP A 106 7.79 -3.51 16.01
N ASN A 107 7.90 -2.59 16.96
CA ASN A 107 8.83 -1.46 16.87
C ASN A 107 10.30 -1.90 16.92
N ALA A 108 10.64 -2.94 17.68
CA ALA A 108 11.95 -3.57 17.62
C ALA A 108 12.24 -4.16 16.23
N SER A 109 11.27 -4.85 15.63
CA SER A 109 11.39 -5.45 14.30
C SER A 109 11.62 -4.41 13.20
N LYS A 110 11.04 -3.20 13.30
CA LYS A 110 11.26 -2.09 12.35
C LYS A 110 12.73 -1.64 12.31
N LYS A 111 13.46 -1.77 13.43
CA LYS A 111 14.90 -1.45 13.51
C LYS A 111 15.76 -2.51 12.82
N LEU A 112 15.31 -3.76 12.79
CA LEU A 112 16.00 -4.90 12.17
C LEU A 112 15.67 -5.04 10.68
N PHE A 113 14.42 -4.77 10.29
CA PHE A 113 13.91 -4.89 8.92
C PHE A 113 13.39 -3.52 8.44
N LYS A 114 14.25 -2.75 7.77
CA LYS A 114 13.94 -1.40 7.23
C LYS A 114 13.09 -1.44 5.97
#